data_AF-A0A1G7S893-F1
#
_entry.id   AF-A0A1G7S893-F1
#
_cell.length_a   1.000
_cell.length_b   1.000
_cell.length_c   1.000
_cell.angle_alpha   90.00
_cell.angle_beta   90.00
_cell.angle_gamma   90.00
#
_symmetry.space_group_name_H-M   'P 1'
#
loop_
_entity.id
_entity.type
_entity.pdbx_description
1 polymer ?
#
loop_
_entity_poly.entity_id
_entity_poly.type
_entity_poly.pdbx_seq_one_letter_code
_entity_poly.pdbx_strand_id
1 'polypeptide(L)'
;MPDRQPTPIGDSLTGERAPTVPPCRNQPELRAVPDGDRDGGGSGRTPAVFPWGRRKVLLLNATFEPLTALSLRRAVVLVVCGKAEVVHGDASGLVLHSSKSEVLVPSVIRLSTYVRVPYRGRVPMTRAGLMHRDRYRCAYCGGRAETIDHVVPRSRGGPHTWTNCVACCAKCNHRKADKLLSELGWRLRVVPAAPRGPHWRLLAGVAEADPQWLPYLGEPAA
;
A
#
# COMPACT_ATOMS: atom_id res chain seq x y z
N MET A 1 -25.86 25.36 28.83
CA MET A 1 -25.23 25.11 27.52
C MET A 1 -26.34 24.70 26.57
N PRO A 2 -26.89 25.61 25.75
CA PRO A 2 -28.03 25.29 24.90
C PRO A 2 -27.61 24.44 23.69
N ASP A 3 -28.48 23.52 23.32
CA ASP A 3 -28.40 22.58 22.20
C ASP A 3 -28.06 23.26 20.87
N ARG A 4 -27.03 22.75 20.19
CA ARG A 4 -26.74 23.10 18.80
C ARG A 4 -27.41 22.08 17.87
N GLN A 5 -28.56 22.46 17.32
CA GLN A 5 -29.08 21.82 16.12
C GLN A 5 -28.20 22.19 14.90
N PRO A 6 -27.94 21.26 13.97
CA PRO A 6 -27.24 21.56 12.72
C PRO A 6 -28.19 22.23 11.71
N THR A 7 -27.76 23.37 11.17
CA THR A 7 -28.38 24.05 10.03
C THR A 7 -28.25 23.23 8.74
N PRO A 8 -29.32 23.11 7.92
CA PRO A 8 -29.23 22.63 6.54
C PRO A 8 -28.93 23.80 5.57
N ILE A 9 -28.84 23.49 4.28
CA ILE A 9 -28.63 24.35 3.08
C ILE A 9 -27.19 24.21 2.52
N GLY A 10 -26.96 23.87 1.26
CA GLY A 10 -27.88 23.63 0.14
C GLY A 10 -27.10 23.22 -1.10
N ASP A 11 -27.82 22.54 -1.99
CA ASP A 11 -27.40 22.14 -3.32
C ASP A 11 -26.99 23.34 -4.18
N SER A 12 -25.88 23.22 -4.92
CA SER A 12 -25.67 23.86 -6.22
C SER A 12 -24.49 23.21 -6.95
N LEU A 13 -24.88 22.22 -7.76
CA LEU A 13 -24.28 21.70 -8.98
C LEU A 13 -23.14 22.55 -9.59
N THR A 14 -21.92 21.99 -9.58
CA THR A 14 -21.02 22.06 -10.75
C THR A 14 -20.57 20.63 -11.06
N GLY A 15 -21.00 20.15 -12.23
CA GLY A 15 -20.82 18.77 -12.63
C GLY A 15 -19.39 18.48 -13.07
N GLU A 16 -18.60 17.89 -12.18
CA GLU A 16 -17.47 17.06 -12.58
C GLU A 16 -17.93 15.62 -12.64
N ARG A 17 -18.17 15.14 -13.87
CA ARG A 17 -18.52 13.74 -14.12
C ARG A 17 -17.40 12.86 -13.61
N ALA A 18 -17.74 11.92 -12.72
CA ALA A 18 -16.88 10.77 -12.46
C ALA A 18 -16.51 10.11 -13.80
N PRO A 19 -15.26 9.68 -14.00
CA PRO A 19 -14.88 8.99 -15.23
C PRO A 19 -15.76 7.75 -15.40
N THR A 20 -16.49 7.70 -16.51
CA THR A 20 -17.30 6.55 -16.91
C THR A 20 -16.36 5.38 -17.19
N VAL A 21 -16.31 4.45 -16.24
CA VAL A 21 -15.64 3.16 -16.41
C VAL A 21 -16.42 2.38 -17.48
N PRO A 22 -15.77 1.87 -18.55
CA PRO A 22 -16.45 1.02 -19.52
C PRO A 22 -16.99 -0.22 -18.81
N PRO A 23 -18.18 -0.74 -19.18
CA PRO A 23 -18.70 -1.96 -18.56
C PRO A 23 -17.73 -3.11 -18.83
N CYS A 24 -17.06 -3.59 -17.78
CA CYS A 24 -16.27 -4.81 -17.84
C CYS A 24 -17.22 -5.99 -18.10
N ARG A 25 -17.30 -6.42 -19.35
CA ARG A 25 -18.18 -7.49 -19.83
C ARG A 25 -17.71 -8.90 -19.45
N ASN A 26 -16.75 -9.04 -18.54
CA ASN A 26 -16.19 -10.33 -18.14
C ASN A 26 -16.28 -10.47 -16.62
N GLN A 27 -17.48 -10.80 -16.12
CA GLN A 27 -17.57 -11.52 -14.85
C GLN A 27 -16.87 -12.87 -15.06
N PRO A 28 -15.84 -13.23 -14.28
CA PRO A 28 -15.36 -14.60 -14.29
C PRO A 28 -16.42 -15.42 -13.56
N GLU A 29 -17.26 -16.12 -14.32
CA GLU A 29 -18.06 -17.20 -13.77
C GLU A 29 -17.12 -18.17 -13.07
N LEU A 30 -17.40 -18.49 -11.80
CA LEU A 30 -16.82 -19.62 -11.11
C LEU A 30 -17.30 -20.89 -11.83
N ARG A 31 -16.58 -21.29 -12.89
CA ARG A 31 -16.89 -22.52 -13.60
C ARG A 31 -16.45 -23.71 -12.74
N ALA A 32 -17.42 -24.53 -12.34
CA ALA A 32 -17.15 -25.85 -11.80
C ALA A 32 -16.56 -26.72 -12.92
N VAL A 33 -15.44 -27.36 -12.66
CA VAL A 33 -14.84 -28.35 -13.56
C VAL A 33 -15.63 -29.65 -13.42
N PRO A 34 -16.13 -30.26 -14.51
CA PRO A 34 -16.72 -31.60 -14.43
C PRO A 34 -15.64 -32.64 -14.16
N ASP A 35 -15.94 -33.62 -13.30
CA ASP A 35 -15.06 -34.77 -13.03
C ASP A 35 -14.80 -35.53 -14.35
N GLY A 36 -13.55 -35.49 -14.81
CA GLY A 36 -13.10 -36.14 -16.03
C GLY A 36 -11.76 -36.85 -15.80
N ASP A 37 -11.72 -38.10 -16.25
CA ASP A 37 -10.73 -39.14 -15.94
C ASP A 37 -9.25 -38.76 -16.08
N ARG A 38 -8.47 -39.37 -15.18
CA ARG A 38 -7.02 -39.36 -15.16
C ARG A 38 -6.48 -40.19 -16.33
N ASP A 39 -5.76 -39.56 -17.24
CA ASP A 39 -4.72 -40.26 -18.01
C ASP A 39 -3.49 -39.38 -18.24
N GLY A 40 -2.33 -40.02 -18.05
CA GLY A 40 -1.02 -39.41 -17.89
C GLY A 40 -0.37 -38.94 -19.18
N GLY A 41 0.41 -37.86 -19.05
CA GLY A 41 1.27 -37.33 -20.12
C GLY A 41 2.16 -36.23 -19.57
N GLY A 42 3.24 -36.61 -18.89
CA GLY A 42 4.21 -35.67 -18.32
C GLY A 42 4.96 -34.90 -19.40
N SER A 43 4.78 -33.57 -19.43
CA SER A 43 5.81 -32.65 -19.90
C SER A 43 6.22 -31.77 -18.72
N GLY A 44 7.51 -31.84 -18.37
CA GLY A 44 8.10 -31.18 -17.21
C GLY A 44 8.10 -29.68 -17.35
N ARG A 45 6.98 -29.04 -17.01
CA ARG A 45 6.94 -27.60 -16.74
C ARG A 45 7.46 -27.43 -15.32
N THR A 46 8.70 -26.98 -15.17
CA THR A 46 9.24 -26.54 -13.87
C THR A 46 8.19 -25.60 -13.27
N PRO A 47 7.61 -25.90 -12.09
CA PRO A 47 6.58 -25.05 -11.53
C PRO A 47 7.25 -23.71 -11.24
N ALA A 48 6.89 -22.69 -12.02
CA ALA A 48 7.31 -21.33 -11.75
C ALA A 48 6.90 -21.05 -10.30
N VAL A 49 7.89 -20.92 -9.42
CA VAL A 49 7.65 -20.71 -8.00
C VAL A 49 6.92 -19.38 -7.91
N PHE A 50 5.60 -19.45 -7.75
CA PHE A 50 4.77 -18.25 -7.68
C PHE A 50 5.30 -17.39 -6.54
N PRO A 51 5.58 -16.10 -6.75
CA PRO A 51 6.06 -15.24 -5.69
C PRO A 51 4.90 -14.78 -4.79
N TRP A 52 4.21 -15.72 -4.15
CA TRP A 52 3.07 -15.51 -3.25
C TRP A 52 3.34 -14.42 -2.20
N GLY A 53 4.59 -14.32 -1.73
CA GLY A 53 4.98 -13.41 -0.63
C GLY A 53 5.27 -11.97 -1.05
N ARG A 54 5.63 -11.71 -2.31
CA ARG A 54 6.07 -10.37 -2.74
C ARG A 54 4.95 -9.55 -3.39
N ARG A 55 4.00 -10.22 -4.04
CA ARG A 55 2.90 -9.52 -4.74
C ARG A 55 1.95 -8.86 -3.76
N LYS A 56 1.66 -7.60 -4.06
CA LYS A 56 0.64 -6.80 -3.36
C LYS A 56 -0.58 -6.64 -4.26
N VAL A 57 -1.73 -6.44 -3.64
CA VAL A 57 -3.03 -6.25 -4.31
C VAL A 57 -3.68 -5.03 -3.70
N LEU A 58 -4.17 -4.11 -4.52
CA LEU A 58 -4.86 -2.91 -4.04
C LEU A 58 -6.29 -3.27 -3.61
N LEU A 59 -6.64 -2.92 -2.38
CA LEU A 59 -8.00 -3.03 -1.86
C LEU A 59 -8.71 -1.69 -1.98
N LEU A 60 -9.84 -1.70 -2.67
CA LEU A 60 -10.75 -0.58 -2.78
C LEU A 60 -11.99 -0.77 -1.90
N ASN A 61 -12.56 0.34 -1.49
CA ASN A 61 -13.90 0.39 -0.91
C ASN A 61 -14.97 0.13 -1.98
N ALA A 62 -16.20 -0.13 -1.59
CA ALA A 62 -17.32 -0.30 -2.53
C ALA A 62 -17.50 0.91 -3.48
N THR A 63 -17.09 2.10 -3.05
CA THR A 63 -17.07 3.37 -3.80
C THR A 63 -15.81 3.59 -4.66
N PHE A 64 -14.96 2.57 -4.84
CA PHE A 64 -13.67 2.64 -5.56
C PHE A 64 -12.58 3.51 -4.90
N GLU A 65 -12.81 4.00 -3.69
CA GLU A 65 -11.77 4.69 -2.92
C GLU A 65 -10.71 3.69 -2.43
N PRO A 66 -9.41 3.94 -2.60
CA PRO A 66 -8.38 2.99 -2.16
C PRO A 66 -8.23 2.98 -0.63
N LEU A 67 -8.19 1.77 -0.06
CA LEU A 67 -8.14 1.53 1.38
C LEU A 67 -6.75 1.11 1.87
N THR A 68 -6.19 0.05 1.28
CA THR A 68 -4.90 -0.53 1.68
C THR A 68 -4.30 -1.41 0.58
N ALA A 69 -3.00 -1.72 0.66
CA ALA A 69 -2.37 -2.75 -0.16
C ALA A 69 -2.23 -4.05 0.66
N LEU A 70 -2.86 -5.13 0.19
CA LEU A 70 -2.86 -6.45 0.84
C LEU A 70 -1.80 -7.37 0.24
N SER A 71 -1.45 -8.45 0.93
CA SER A 71 -0.75 -9.57 0.30
C SER A 71 -1.69 -10.34 -0.62
N LEU A 72 -1.15 -10.95 -1.67
CA LEU A 72 -1.91 -11.79 -2.59
C LEU A 72 -2.75 -12.84 -1.86
N ARG A 73 -2.16 -13.55 -0.89
CA ARG A 73 -2.88 -14.56 -0.08
C ARG A 73 -4.13 -13.98 0.59
N ARG A 74 -4.05 -12.80 1.19
CA ARG A 74 -5.21 -12.17 1.86
C ARG A 74 -6.27 -11.73 0.85
N ALA A 75 -5.85 -11.19 -0.30
CA ALA A 75 -6.77 -10.79 -1.36
C ALA A 75 -7.56 -11.98 -1.90
N VAL A 76 -6.89 -13.11 -2.19
CA VAL A 76 -7.53 -14.34 -2.66
C VAL A 76 -8.56 -14.87 -1.65
N VAL A 77 -8.23 -14.86 -0.36
CA VAL A 77 -9.17 -15.27 0.69
C VAL A 77 -10.42 -14.40 0.69
N LEU A 78 -10.30 -13.08 0.51
CA LEU A 78 -11.47 -12.19 0.45
C LEU A 78 -12.34 -12.47 -0.77
N VAL A 79 -11.74 -12.75 -1.92
CA VAL A 79 -12.45 -13.08 -3.17
C VAL A 79 -13.19 -14.40 -3.04
N VAL A 80 -12.50 -15.46 -2.59
CA VAL A 80 -13.10 -16.80 -2.44
C VAL A 80 -14.23 -16.81 -1.40
N CYS A 81 -14.11 -16.03 -0.33
CA CYS A 81 -15.18 -15.89 0.66
C CYS A 81 -16.33 -14.98 0.20
N GLY A 82 -16.33 -14.47 -1.04
CA GLY A 82 -17.37 -13.58 -1.57
C GLY A 82 -17.43 -12.20 -0.92
N LYS A 83 -16.37 -11.80 -0.19
CA LYS A 83 -16.29 -10.50 0.50
C LYS A 83 -15.73 -9.38 -0.39
N ALA A 84 -15.09 -9.77 -1.50
CA ALA A 84 -14.51 -8.84 -2.45
C ALA A 84 -14.63 -9.37 -3.87
N GLU A 85 -14.65 -8.46 -4.83
CA GLU A 85 -14.72 -8.73 -6.25
C GLU A 85 -13.41 -8.29 -6.92
N VAL A 86 -12.99 -9.00 -7.96
CA VAL A 86 -11.82 -8.64 -8.76
C VAL A 86 -12.21 -7.52 -9.73
N VAL A 87 -11.54 -6.38 -9.61
CA VAL A 87 -11.70 -5.25 -10.55
C VAL A 87 -10.70 -5.39 -11.70
N HIS A 88 -9.45 -5.65 -11.36
CA HIS A 88 -8.36 -5.89 -12.31
C HIS A 88 -7.63 -7.19 -11.96
N GLY A 89 -7.56 -8.11 -12.92
CA GLY A 89 -6.68 -9.26 -12.87
C GLY A 89 -5.25 -8.89 -13.27
N ASP A 90 -4.30 -9.75 -12.92
CA ASP A 90 -2.91 -9.64 -13.32
C ASP A 90 -2.76 -9.58 -14.85
N ALA A 91 -1.91 -8.67 -15.34
CA ALA A 91 -1.71 -8.45 -16.77
C ALA A 91 -1.22 -9.69 -17.55
N SER A 92 -0.58 -10.65 -16.87
CA SER A 92 -0.13 -11.91 -17.49
C SER A 92 -1.20 -13.01 -17.50
N GLY A 93 -2.41 -12.73 -17.01
CA GLY A 93 -3.54 -13.66 -17.02
C GLY A 93 -3.36 -14.84 -16.07
N LEU A 94 -2.55 -14.66 -15.03
CA LEU A 94 -2.15 -15.73 -14.14
C LEU A 94 -3.33 -16.25 -13.29
N VAL A 95 -3.48 -17.57 -13.18
CA VAL A 95 -4.59 -18.21 -12.47
C VAL A 95 -4.06 -19.04 -11.30
N LEU A 96 -4.76 -18.97 -10.18
CA LEU A 96 -4.56 -19.84 -9.02
C LEU A 96 -5.58 -20.97 -9.09
N HIS A 97 -5.09 -22.20 -9.02
CA HIS A 97 -5.91 -23.39 -9.05
C HIS A 97 -6.03 -24.00 -7.65
N SER A 98 -7.21 -24.51 -7.36
CA SER A 98 -7.56 -25.39 -6.26
C SER A 98 -8.16 -26.66 -6.86
N SER A 99 -8.30 -27.72 -6.07
CA SER A 99 -8.94 -28.96 -6.54
C SER A 99 -10.37 -28.76 -7.02
N LYS A 100 -11.05 -27.70 -6.59
CA LYS A 100 -12.46 -27.43 -6.91
C LYS A 100 -12.72 -26.07 -7.56
N SER A 101 -11.69 -25.25 -7.74
CA SER A 101 -11.90 -23.87 -8.17
C SER A 101 -10.66 -23.26 -8.81
N GLU A 102 -10.90 -22.28 -9.66
CA GLU A 102 -9.87 -21.47 -10.30
C GLU A 102 -10.15 -19.99 -10.01
N VAL A 103 -9.12 -19.24 -9.65
CA VAL A 103 -9.22 -17.83 -9.29
C VAL A 103 -8.14 -17.05 -10.03
N LEU A 104 -8.55 -16.08 -10.84
CA LEU A 104 -7.62 -15.14 -11.47
C LEU A 104 -6.84 -14.41 -10.38
N VAL A 105 -5.51 -14.34 -10.52
CA VAL A 105 -4.64 -13.57 -9.62
C VAL A 105 -5.07 -12.10 -9.70
N PRO A 106 -5.57 -11.49 -8.62
CA PRO A 106 -6.02 -10.12 -8.67
C PRO A 106 -4.85 -9.14 -8.51
N SER A 107 -4.90 -8.03 -9.24
CA SER A 107 -4.09 -6.84 -8.98
C SER A 107 -4.85 -5.80 -8.18
N VAL A 108 -6.16 -5.65 -8.45
CA VAL A 108 -7.06 -4.72 -7.75
C VAL A 108 -8.35 -5.45 -7.38
N ILE A 109 -8.74 -5.37 -6.11
CA ILE A 109 -10.01 -5.91 -5.60
C ILE A 109 -10.84 -4.81 -4.94
N ARG A 110 -12.17 -4.99 -4.96
CA ARG A 110 -13.14 -4.09 -4.34
C ARG A 110 -13.95 -4.84 -3.29
N LEU A 111 -14.16 -4.25 -2.11
CA LEU A 111 -15.08 -4.83 -1.13
C LEU A 111 -16.53 -4.81 -1.64
N SER A 112 -17.26 -5.90 -1.40
CA SER A 112 -18.68 -6.00 -1.77
C SER A 112 -19.56 -5.09 -0.91
N THR A 113 -19.11 -4.74 0.30
CA THR A 113 -19.81 -3.84 1.22
C THR A 113 -18.98 -2.59 1.52
N TYR A 114 -19.67 -1.47 1.67
CA TYR A 114 -19.03 -0.20 2.02
C TYR A 114 -18.53 -0.23 3.47
N VAL A 115 -17.26 0.13 3.65
CA VAL A 115 -16.65 0.29 4.98
C VAL A 115 -16.33 1.76 5.20
N ARG A 116 -16.93 2.35 6.24
CA ARG A 116 -16.55 3.68 6.71
C ARG A 116 -15.23 3.56 7.47
N VAL A 117 -14.18 4.21 6.97
CA VAL A 117 -12.90 4.31 7.70
C VAL A 117 -12.96 5.57 8.56
N PRO A 118 -13.29 5.49 9.85
CA PRO A 118 -13.26 6.65 10.72
C PRO A 118 -11.81 7.13 10.80
N TYR A 119 -11.60 8.41 10.46
CA TYR A 119 -10.32 9.09 10.68
C TYR A 119 -9.17 8.61 9.76
N ARG A 120 -8.85 9.38 8.71
CA ARG A 120 -7.54 9.33 8.04
C ARG A 120 -6.46 10.02 8.92
N GLY A 121 -6.52 9.77 10.23
CA GLY A 121 -5.61 10.35 11.22
C GLY A 121 -4.18 9.91 10.93
N ARG A 122 -3.28 10.89 10.96
CA ARG A 122 -1.81 10.85 10.81
C ARG A 122 -1.23 9.52 10.32
N VAL A 123 -0.54 9.57 9.18
CA VAL A 123 0.24 8.43 8.67
C VAL A 123 1.12 7.87 9.82
N PRO A 124 0.90 6.60 10.26
CA PRO A 124 1.70 6.03 11.31
C PRO A 124 3.15 5.93 10.84
N MET A 125 4.08 6.30 11.71
CA MET A 125 5.50 6.21 11.36
C MET A 125 5.97 4.77 11.51
N THR A 126 6.13 4.09 10.37
CA THR A 126 6.69 2.75 10.29
C THR A 126 8.11 2.81 9.73
N ARG A 127 8.94 1.80 10.03
CA ARG A 127 10.31 1.74 9.47
C ARG A 127 10.30 1.76 7.94
N ALA A 128 9.42 0.98 7.32
CA ALA A 128 9.28 0.93 5.87
C ALA A 128 8.89 2.30 5.29
N GLY A 129 7.92 2.97 5.90
CA GLY A 129 7.49 4.30 5.46
C GLY A 129 8.56 5.38 5.63
N LEU A 130 9.35 5.33 6.69
CA LEU A 130 10.47 6.26 6.89
C LEU A 130 11.58 6.05 5.85
N MET A 131 11.94 4.79 5.60
CA MET A 131 12.93 4.45 4.58
C MET A 131 12.48 4.86 3.18
N HIS A 132 11.19 4.65 2.87
CA HIS A 132 10.61 5.06 1.60
C HIS A 132 10.60 6.59 1.44
N ARG A 133 10.20 7.33 2.49
CA ARG A 133 10.22 8.81 2.53
C ARG A 133 11.61 9.35 2.18
N ASP A 134 12.64 8.78 2.79
CA ASP A 134 14.02 9.23 2.62
C ASP A 134 14.70 8.58 1.40
N ARG A 135 13.95 7.90 0.54
CA ARG A 135 14.42 7.21 -0.67
C ARG A 135 15.59 6.26 -0.40
N TYR A 136 15.59 5.61 0.76
CA TYR A 136 16.68 4.75 1.23
C TYR A 136 18.05 5.44 1.22
N ARG A 137 18.10 6.76 1.42
CA ARG A 137 19.33 7.55 1.50
C ARG A 137 19.57 8.05 2.91
N CYS A 138 20.84 8.04 3.31
CA CYS A 138 21.29 8.50 4.60
C CYS A 138 21.16 10.02 4.69
N ALA A 139 20.40 10.52 5.68
CA ALA A 139 20.19 11.96 5.88
C ALA A 139 21.48 12.74 6.17
N TYR A 140 22.55 12.06 6.62
CA TYR A 140 23.83 12.67 6.96
C TYR A 140 24.82 12.65 5.79
N CYS A 141 25.14 11.48 5.23
CA CYS A 141 26.16 11.35 4.18
C CYS A 141 25.60 11.23 2.75
N GLY A 142 24.30 10.96 2.58
CA GLY A 142 23.67 10.73 1.27
C GLY A 142 23.85 9.33 0.68
N GLY A 143 24.65 8.46 1.32
CA GLY A 143 24.83 7.05 0.95
C GLY A 143 23.59 6.20 1.21
N ARG A 144 23.67 4.88 1.02
CA ARG A 144 22.55 3.97 1.28
C ARG A 144 22.18 3.93 2.77
N ALA A 145 20.89 4.03 3.08
CA ALA A 145 20.37 3.90 4.43
C ALA A 145 19.88 2.47 4.72
N GLU A 146 20.11 2.05 5.96
CA GLU A 146 19.84 0.70 6.46
C GLU A 146 19.17 0.74 7.84
N THR A 147 19.45 1.79 8.61
CA THR A 147 18.93 2.00 9.96
C THR A 147 18.13 3.30 10.06
N ILE A 148 17.41 3.44 11.16
CA ILE A 148 16.70 4.66 11.53
C ILE A 148 17.44 5.29 12.70
N ASP A 149 17.63 6.60 12.65
CA ASP A 149 18.21 7.37 13.73
C ASP A 149 17.28 8.51 14.13
N HIS A 150 17.40 8.94 15.39
CA HIS A 150 16.69 10.09 15.94
C HIS A 150 17.64 11.29 15.92
N VAL A 151 17.29 12.35 15.20
CA VAL A 151 18.06 13.60 15.11
C VAL A 151 18.41 14.13 16.50
N VAL A 152 17.41 14.20 17.38
CA VAL A 152 17.56 14.32 18.83
C VAL A 152 17.48 12.90 19.42
N PRO A 153 18.56 12.36 20.02
CA PRO A 153 18.56 11.03 20.62
C PRO A 153 17.50 10.85 21.71
N ARG A 154 16.98 9.62 21.86
CA ARG A 154 15.98 9.32 22.91
C ARG A 154 16.50 9.57 24.33
N SER A 155 17.79 9.33 24.57
CA SER A 155 18.44 9.63 25.85
C SER A 155 18.41 11.12 26.20
N ARG A 156 18.22 12.00 25.20
CA ARG A 156 18.08 13.46 25.37
C ARG A 156 16.65 13.95 25.20
N GLY A 157 15.65 13.06 25.35
CA GLY A 157 14.23 13.41 25.28
C GLY A 157 13.66 13.51 23.87
N GLY A 158 14.38 13.07 22.84
CA GLY A 158 13.89 13.11 21.46
C GLY A 158 12.68 12.19 21.21
N PRO A 159 11.58 12.70 20.64
CA PRO A 159 10.38 11.90 20.39
C PRO A 159 10.53 10.98 19.17
N HIS A 160 9.78 9.87 19.13
CA HIS A 160 9.74 8.96 17.97
C HIS A 160 8.68 9.44 16.97
N THR A 161 8.99 10.49 16.22
CA THR A 161 8.08 11.16 15.26
C THR A 161 8.73 11.38 13.90
N TRP A 162 7.93 11.61 12.87
CA TRP A 162 8.42 11.90 11.52
C TRP A 162 9.39 13.07 11.44
N THR A 163 9.25 14.06 12.32
CA THR A 163 10.11 15.25 12.35
C THR A 163 11.45 15.03 13.04
N ASN A 164 11.60 13.94 13.81
CA ASN A 164 12.82 13.61 14.53
C ASN A 164 13.51 12.36 13.99
N CYS A 165 12.79 11.44 13.35
CA CYS A 165 13.38 10.22 12.79
C CYS A 165 13.83 10.42 11.34
N VAL A 166 15.01 9.89 11.02
CA VAL A 166 15.59 9.91 9.67
C VAL A 166 16.21 8.57 9.31
N ALA A 167 16.24 8.25 8.02
CA ALA A 167 17.00 7.12 7.50
C ALA A 167 18.50 7.45 7.52
N CYS A 168 19.32 6.50 7.99
CA CYS A 168 20.77 6.63 8.06
C CYS A 168 21.49 5.32 7.75
N CYS A 169 22.79 5.41 7.44
CA CYS A 169 23.66 4.24 7.32
C CYS A 169 24.24 3.86 8.70
N ALA A 170 24.63 2.60 8.87
CA ALA A 170 25.18 2.11 10.14
C ALA A 170 26.42 2.91 10.60
N LYS A 171 27.31 3.29 9.68
CA LYS A 171 28.52 4.08 9.99
C LYS A 171 28.20 5.46 10.58
N CYS A 172 27.26 6.19 9.97
CA CYS A 172 26.85 7.50 10.48
C CYS A 172 26.06 7.36 11.78
N ASN A 173 25.19 6.35 11.88
CA ASN A 173 24.42 6.08 13.09
C ASN A 173 25.34 5.83 14.28
N HIS A 174 26.35 4.97 14.12
CA HIS A 174 27.31 4.66 15.17
C HIS A 174 28.19 5.86 15.56
N ARG A 175 28.63 6.67 14.58
CA ARG A 175 29.42 7.88 14.84
C ARG A 175 28.62 8.95 15.58
N LYS A 176 27.31 9.03 15.33
CA LYS A 176 26.43 9.98 16.02
C LYS A 176 26.07 9.50 17.42
N ALA A 177 25.67 8.24 17.57
CA ALA A 177 25.24 7.67 18.85
C ALA A 177 24.23 8.59 19.58
N ASP A 178 24.54 9.00 20.80
CA ASP A 178 23.75 9.86 21.68
C ASP A 178 24.10 11.36 21.59
N LYS A 179 24.87 11.75 20.57
CA LYS A 179 25.28 13.13 20.35
C LYS A 179 24.25 13.90 19.53
N LEU A 180 24.15 15.19 19.82
CA LEU A 180 23.40 16.15 19.01
C LEU A 180 24.18 16.52 17.75
N LEU A 181 23.46 16.94 16.71
CA LEU A 181 24.10 17.38 15.47
C LEU A 181 25.00 18.61 15.69
N SER A 182 24.63 19.49 16.62
CA SER A 182 25.43 20.65 17.01
C SER A 182 26.79 20.25 17.59
N GLU A 183 26.85 19.21 18.42
CA GLU A 183 28.08 18.71 19.04
C GLU A 183 29.05 18.10 18.00
N LEU A 184 28.51 17.60 16.90
CA LEU A 184 29.28 17.02 15.80
C LEU A 184 29.60 18.03 14.68
N GLY A 185 29.03 19.24 14.76
CA GLY A 185 29.06 20.21 13.66
C GLY A 185 28.34 19.73 12.39
N TRP A 186 27.41 18.77 12.52
CA TRP A 186 26.67 18.23 11.37
C TRP A 186 25.44 19.08 11.05
N ARG A 187 25.05 19.03 9.79
CA ARG A 187 23.77 19.57 9.32
C ARG A 187 23.02 18.47 8.57
N LEU A 188 21.71 18.44 8.76
CA LEU A 188 20.86 17.56 7.98
C LEU A 188 20.81 18.04 6.53
N ARG A 189 20.86 17.09 5.59
CA ARG A 189 20.68 17.38 4.17
C ARG A 189 19.22 17.66 3.80
N VAL A 190 18.29 17.19 4.61
CA VAL A 190 16.84 17.28 4.39
C VAL A 190 16.14 17.60 5.71
N VAL A 191 15.13 18.46 5.69
CA VAL A 191 14.29 18.74 6.86
C VAL A 191 13.28 17.61 7.02
N PRO A 192 13.30 16.82 8.11
CA PRO A 192 12.38 15.70 8.27
C PRO A 192 10.96 16.23 8.48
N ALA A 193 10.05 15.83 7.60
CA ALA A 193 8.63 16.14 7.70
C ALA A 193 7.79 14.87 7.64
N ALA A 194 6.56 14.97 8.13
CA ALA A 194 5.57 13.93 7.89
C ALA A 194 5.20 13.93 6.40
N PRO A 195 5.15 12.76 5.74
CA PRO A 195 4.69 12.68 4.37
C PRO A 195 3.24 13.13 4.28
N ARG A 196 2.92 13.83 3.19
CA ARG A 196 1.57 14.30 2.88
C ARG A 196 0.95 13.38 1.84
N GLY A 197 -0.38 13.37 1.78
CA GLY A 197 -1.12 12.64 0.76
C GLY A 197 -2.00 11.52 1.33
N PRO A 198 -3.23 11.38 0.80
CA PRO A 198 -4.21 10.41 1.29
C PRO A 198 -3.75 8.94 1.14
N HIS A 199 -2.81 8.69 0.22
CA HIS A 199 -2.41 7.33 -0.18
C HIS A 199 -0.97 6.96 0.20
N TRP A 200 -0.23 7.82 0.91
CA TRP A 200 1.14 7.52 1.32
C TRP A 200 1.24 6.22 2.15
N ARG A 201 0.22 5.94 2.97
CA ARG A 201 0.13 4.69 3.75
C ARG A 201 0.11 3.44 2.85
N LEU A 202 -0.42 3.55 1.63
CA LEU A 202 -0.50 2.48 0.65
C LEU A 202 0.86 2.21 0.01
N LEU A 203 1.62 3.27 -0.26
CA LEU A 203 2.86 3.25 -1.04
C LEU A 203 4.10 2.95 -0.19
N ALA A 204 4.07 3.25 1.10
CA ALA A 204 5.17 3.08 2.06
C ALA A 204 5.79 1.66 2.18
N GLY A 205 5.23 0.66 1.52
CA GLY A 205 5.75 -0.72 1.45
C GLY A 205 5.56 -1.39 0.09
N VAL A 206 5.26 -0.63 -0.95
CA VAL A 206 5.05 -1.10 -2.32
C VAL A 206 6.20 -0.55 -3.15
N ALA A 207 7.24 -1.36 -3.36
CA ALA A 207 8.42 -0.94 -4.10
C ALA A 207 8.12 -0.71 -5.59
N GLU A 208 7.19 -1.48 -6.14
CA GLU A 208 6.69 -1.40 -7.51
C GLU A 208 5.18 -1.54 -7.44
N ALA A 209 4.46 -0.43 -7.59
CA ALA A 209 3.01 -0.47 -7.71
C ALA A 209 2.68 -0.92 -9.14
N ASP A 210 1.73 -1.84 -9.27
CA ASP A 210 1.23 -2.23 -10.58
C ASP A 210 0.65 -0.99 -11.30
N PRO A 211 0.97 -0.74 -12.58
CA PRO A 211 0.39 0.36 -13.35
C PRO A 211 -1.13 0.45 -13.28
N GLN A 212 -1.82 -0.69 -13.10
CA GLN A 212 -3.28 -0.75 -12.92
C GLN A 212 -3.78 -0.02 -11.67
N TRP A 213 -2.91 0.33 -10.73
CA TRP A 213 -3.27 1.03 -9.49
C TRP A 213 -3.35 2.54 -9.68
N LEU A 214 -2.64 3.08 -10.66
CA LEU A 214 -2.51 4.52 -10.90
C LEU A 214 -3.86 5.26 -10.97
N PRO A 215 -4.90 4.74 -11.67
CA PRO A 215 -6.20 5.42 -11.75
C PRO A 215 -6.88 5.63 -10.40
N TYR A 216 -6.55 4.81 -9.39
CA TYR A 216 -7.18 4.85 -8.07
C TYR A 216 -6.38 5.64 -7.03
N LEU A 217 -5.08 5.84 -7.27
CA LEU A 217 -4.16 6.44 -6.30
C LEU A 217 -4.03 7.96 -6.45
N GLY A 218 -4.66 8.57 -7.44
CA GLY A 218 -4.54 10.00 -7.75
C GLY A 218 -3.11 10.37 -8.18
N GLU A 219 -2.82 11.68 -8.26
CA GLU A 219 -1.46 12.13 -8.57
C GLU A 219 -0.47 11.64 -7.48
N PRO A 220 0.71 11.10 -7.87
CA PRO A 220 1.71 10.66 -6.91
C PRO A 220 2.14 11.87 -6.06
N ALA A 221 1.96 11.75 -4.75
CA ALA A 221 2.33 12.80 -3.81
C ALA A 221 3.83 13.13 -3.94
N ALA A 222 4.13 14.40 -4.28
CA ALA A 222 5.47 14.97 -4.39
C ALA A 222 6.24 14.98 -3.06
#